data_AF-A0A7S0I217-F1
#
_entry.id   AF-A0A7S0I217-F1
#
_cell.length_a   1.000
_cell.length_b   1.000
_cell.length_c   1.000
_cell.angle_alpha   90.00
_cell.angle_beta   90.00
_cell.angle_gamma   90.00
#
_symmetry.space_group_name_H-M   'P 1'
#
loop_
_entity.id
_entity.type
_entity.pdbx_description
1 polymer ?
#
loop_
_entity_poly.entity_id
_entity_poly.type
_entity_poly.pdbx_seq_one_letter_code
_entity_poly.pdbx_strand_id
1 'polypeptide(L)'
;MPTELSAEKSRRLAGMIDRGGAAEAPGLPLLLALSGVSSRADVQGFAADDAVGVLVGESLMRAASPAALIRELLGQPAARALCKICGLRTPEAMLAATEAGADLLGMIFVPGAKRTVTEEEAAHMVREVRRLRPRAADWCPPRFEAREGGSKDEGE
;
A
#
# COMPACT_ATOMS: atom_id res chain seq x y z
N MET A 1 25.96 -2.07 2.89
CA MET A 1 25.91 -1.83 4.34
C MET A 1 26.38 -0.42 4.59
N PRO A 2 25.55 0.47 5.13
CA PRO A 2 26.05 1.72 5.70
C PRO A 2 27.10 1.35 6.74
N THR A 3 28.27 1.99 6.70
CA THR A 3 29.25 1.82 7.78
C THR A 3 28.66 2.42 9.06
N GLU A 4 28.94 1.83 10.22
CA GLU A 4 28.41 2.32 11.50
C GLU A 4 28.69 3.83 11.71
N LEU A 5 29.83 4.32 11.21
CA LEU A 5 30.20 5.74 11.18
C LEU A 5 29.20 6.63 10.41
N SER A 6 28.56 6.13 9.35
CA SER A 6 27.60 6.91 8.55
C SER A 6 26.24 7.04 9.25
N ALA A 7 25.81 5.97 9.93
CA ALA A 7 24.59 5.97 10.72
C ALA A 7 24.73 6.83 11.98
N GLU A 8 25.91 6.83 12.63
CA GLU A 8 26.19 7.67 13.80
C GLU A 8 26.22 9.17 13.45
N LYS A 9 26.82 9.55 12.31
CA LYS A 9 26.82 10.94 11.83
C LYS A 9 25.41 11.43 11.50
N SER A 10 24.60 10.58 10.87
CA SER A 10 23.21 10.90 10.53
C SER A 10 22.39 11.15 11.79
N ARG A 11 22.50 10.28 12.80
CA ARG A 11 21.89 10.45 14.13
C ARG A 11 22.34 11.73 14.83
N ARG A 12 23.64 12.01 14.80
CA ARG A 12 24.20 13.21 15.43
C ARG A 12 23.66 14.49 14.78
N LEU A 13 23.54 14.53 13.46
CA LEU A 13 23.00 15.69 12.74
C LEU A 13 21.49 15.83 12.96
N ALA A 14 20.74 14.72 12.95
CA ALA A 14 19.32 14.70 13.27
C ALA A 14 19.04 15.23 14.68
N GLY A 15 19.86 14.85 15.67
CA GLY A 15 19.75 15.34 17.05
C GLY A 15 20.16 16.80 17.26
N MET A 16 20.77 17.47 16.27
CA MET A 16 21.09 18.91 16.32
C MET A 16 19.93 19.80 15.86
N ILE A 17 18.90 19.22 15.25
CA ILE A 17 17.71 19.94 14.78
C ILE A 17 16.61 19.74 15.82
N ASP A 18 16.25 20.79 16.56
CA ASP A 18 15.11 20.74 17.48
C ASP A 18 13.80 20.70 16.66
N ARG A 19 13.18 19.52 16.63
CA ARG A 19 11.93 19.26 15.87
C ARG A 19 10.70 19.15 16.79
N GLY A 20 10.85 19.27 18.10
CA GLY A 20 9.79 18.86 19.02
C GLY A 20 9.37 17.38 18.81
N GLY A 21 8.23 16.98 19.37
CA GLY A 21 7.76 15.59 19.35
C GLY A 21 7.01 15.14 18.09
N ALA A 22 6.89 15.98 17.06
CA ALA A 22 6.09 15.68 15.87
C ALA A 22 6.93 15.77 14.59
N ALA A 23 7.01 14.66 13.85
CA ALA A 23 7.79 14.55 12.61
C ALA A 23 7.29 15.46 11.46
N GLU A 24 6.01 15.88 11.51
CA GLU A 24 5.41 16.83 10.57
C GLU A 24 4.56 17.85 11.34
N ALA A 25 5.09 19.06 11.55
CA ALA A 25 4.30 20.20 12.02
C ALA A 25 4.47 21.38 11.05
N PRO A 26 3.42 22.19 10.82
CA PRO A 26 3.51 23.38 9.96
C PRO A 26 4.62 24.31 10.43
N GLY A 27 5.56 24.65 9.55
CA GLY A 27 6.69 25.53 9.85
C GLY A 27 7.97 24.83 10.32
N LEU A 28 7.97 23.51 10.53
CA LEU A 28 9.19 22.75 10.79
C LEU A 28 9.89 22.33 9.48
N PRO A 29 11.24 22.32 9.44
CA PRO A 29 11.97 21.79 8.31
C PRO A 29 11.78 20.26 8.20
N LEU A 30 11.52 19.78 6.99
CA LEU A 30 11.44 18.34 6.70
C LEU A 30 12.86 17.74 6.70
N LEU A 31 13.06 16.65 7.44
CA LEU A 31 14.32 15.89 7.39
C LEU A 31 14.23 14.79 6.33
N LEU A 32 15.13 14.84 5.35
CA LEU A 32 15.26 13.83 4.31
C LEU A 32 16.66 13.21 4.36
N ALA A 33 16.74 11.88 4.28
CA ALA A 33 18.01 11.18 4.17
C ALA A 33 18.39 10.97 2.70
N LEU A 34 19.51 11.53 2.24
CA LEU A 34 19.81 11.66 0.82
C LEU A 34 20.87 10.67 0.28
N SER A 35 21.50 9.89 1.14
CA SER A 35 22.65 9.05 0.77
C SER A 35 22.70 7.77 1.60
N GLY A 36 23.27 6.71 1.03
CA GLY A 36 23.41 5.41 1.70
C GLY A 36 22.15 4.55 1.73
N VAL A 37 21.12 4.90 0.96
CA VAL A 37 19.87 4.12 0.87
C VAL A 37 20.03 3.04 -0.19
N SER A 38 20.07 1.77 0.23
CA SER A 38 20.25 0.63 -0.68
C SER A 38 19.30 -0.53 -0.39
N SER A 39 18.57 -0.48 0.73
CA SER A 39 17.69 -1.53 1.19
C SER A 39 16.54 -0.97 2.04
N ARG A 40 15.50 -1.79 2.25
CA ARG A 40 14.42 -1.49 3.19
C ARG A 40 14.93 -1.19 4.61
N ALA A 41 15.97 -1.89 5.04
CA ALA A 41 16.55 -1.69 6.37
C ALA A 41 17.14 -0.28 6.53
N ASP A 42 17.78 0.24 5.48
CA ASP A 42 18.31 1.61 5.49
C ASP A 42 17.16 2.63 5.66
N VAL A 43 16.07 2.46 4.91
CA VAL A 43 14.86 3.31 5.02
C VAL A 43 14.28 3.28 6.43
N GLN A 44 14.18 2.09 7.03
CA GLN A 44 13.69 1.93 8.40
C GLN A 44 14.62 2.56 9.43
N GLY A 45 15.94 2.48 9.24
CA GLY A 45 16.91 3.17 10.07
C GLY A 45 16.74 4.68 10.02
N PHE A 46 16.62 5.26 8.82
CA PHE A 46 16.40 6.69 8.68
C PHE A 46 15.05 7.15 9.24
N ALA A 47 14.00 6.34 9.09
CA ALA A 47 12.71 6.63 9.72
C ALA A 47 12.79 6.60 11.25
N ALA A 48 13.60 5.71 11.83
CA ALA A 48 13.85 5.68 13.28
C ALA A 48 14.66 6.90 13.78
N ASP A 49 15.37 7.59 12.87
CA ASP A 49 16.06 8.86 13.11
C ASP A 49 15.16 10.07 12.73
N ASP A 50 13.84 9.86 12.69
CA ASP A 50 12.75 10.74 12.25
C ASP A 50 12.93 11.40 10.87
N ALA A 51 13.69 10.81 9.95
CA ALA A 51 13.63 11.24 8.56
C ALA A 51 12.23 10.93 8.00
N VAL A 52 11.59 11.92 7.38
CA VAL A 52 10.25 11.79 6.79
C VAL A 52 10.30 11.30 5.34
N GLY A 53 11.51 11.18 4.78
CA GLY A 53 11.70 10.67 3.43
C GLY A 53 13.16 10.37 3.12
N VAL A 54 13.35 9.73 1.97
CA VAL A 54 14.66 9.36 1.45
C VAL A 54 14.81 9.84 0.01
N LEU A 55 16.03 10.23 -0.38
CA LEU A 55 16.41 10.43 -1.78
C LEU A 55 17.38 9.31 -2.17
N VAL A 56 17.05 8.63 -3.27
CA VAL A 56 17.77 7.44 -3.72
C VAL A 56 18.30 7.67 -5.13
N GLY A 57 19.61 7.54 -5.31
CA GLY A 57 20.28 7.77 -6.59
C GLY A 57 21.10 6.56 -7.04
N GLU A 58 22.34 6.46 -6.56
CA GLU A 58 23.33 5.48 -7.03
C GLU A 58 22.84 4.03 -7.00
N SER A 59 22.22 3.59 -5.90
CA SER A 59 21.71 2.22 -5.75
C SER A 59 20.61 1.91 -6.77
N LEU A 60 19.73 2.87 -7.05
CA LEU A 60 18.69 2.76 -8.06
C LEU A 60 19.27 2.72 -9.48
N MET A 61 20.27 3.55 -9.76
CA MET A 61 20.94 3.59 -11.08
C MET A 61 21.73 2.33 -11.40
N ARG A 62 22.22 1.62 -10.38
CA ARG A 62 22.98 0.36 -10.54
C ARG A 62 22.11 -0.90 -10.41
N ALA A 63 20.85 -0.77 -10.03
CA ALA A 63 19.99 -1.91 -9.79
C ALA A 63 19.73 -2.69 -11.10
N ALA A 64 19.85 -4.02 -11.04
CA ALA A 64 19.45 -4.89 -12.15
C ALA A 64 17.95 -4.72 -12.51
N SER A 65 17.13 -4.39 -11.51
CA SER A 65 15.74 -4.01 -11.69
C SER A 65 15.39 -2.84 -10.77
N PRO A 66 15.42 -1.60 -11.28
CA PRO A 66 15.02 -0.41 -10.51
C PRO A 66 13.60 -0.55 -9.94
N ALA A 67 12.68 -1.15 -10.69
CA ALA A 67 11.32 -1.38 -10.26
C ALA A 67 11.20 -2.40 -9.11
N ALA A 68 12.10 -3.38 -9.01
CA ALA A 68 12.14 -4.29 -7.88
C ALA A 68 12.72 -3.59 -6.64
N LEU A 69 13.79 -2.83 -6.80
CA LEU A 69 14.40 -2.08 -5.69
C LEU A 69 13.43 -1.02 -5.13
N ILE A 70 12.71 -0.27 -5.97
CA ILE A 70 11.69 0.69 -5.49
C ILE A 70 10.64 -0.02 -4.61
N ARG A 71 10.15 -1.19 -5.05
CA ARG A 71 9.20 -1.97 -4.25
C ARG A 71 9.80 -2.41 -2.92
N GLU A 72 11.03 -2.92 -2.95
CA GLU A 72 11.75 -3.29 -1.73
C GLU A 72 11.87 -2.11 -0.76
N LEU A 73 12.34 -0.95 -1.22
CA LEU A 73 12.49 0.26 -0.41
C LEU A 73 11.16 0.70 0.20
N LEU A 74 10.06 0.63 -0.55
CA LEU A 74 8.70 0.90 -0.07
C LEU A 74 8.14 -0.21 0.85
N GLY A 75 8.84 -1.34 0.98
CA GLY A 75 8.37 -2.57 1.66
C GLY A 75 7.14 -3.18 1.00
N GLN A 76 6.97 -2.92 -0.29
CA GLN A 76 5.96 -3.58 -1.10
C GLN A 76 6.44 -4.99 -1.44
N PRO A 77 5.52 -5.97 -1.50
CA PRO A 77 5.87 -7.30 -1.95
C PRO A 77 6.39 -7.27 -3.39
N ALA A 78 7.14 -8.31 -3.76
CA ALA A 78 7.56 -8.50 -5.14
C ALA A 78 6.35 -8.44 -6.09
N ALA A 79 6.57 -7.86 -7.27
CA ALA A 79 5.53 -7.83 -8.30
C ALA A 79 5.11 -9.27 -8.63
N ARG A 80 3.80 -9.54 -8.52
CA ARG A 80 3.21 -10.82 -8.90
C ARG A 80 1.87 -10.59 -9.57
N ALA A 81 1.44 -11.57 -10.35
CA ALA A 81 0.09 -11.57 -10.90
C ALA A 81 -0.93 -11.62 -9.74
N LEU A 82 -1.97 -10.82 -9.86
CA LEU A 82 -3.12 -10.87 -8.95
C LEU A 82 -4.11 -11.92 -9.47
N CYS A 83 -4.54 -12.83 -8.60
CA CYS A 83 -5.57 -13.81 -8.90
C CYS A 83 -6.93 -13.33 -8.40
N LYS A 84 -7.88 -13.15 -9.34
CA LYS A 84 -9.27 -12.84 -9.02
C LYS A 84 -10.17 -14.06 -9.23
N ILE A 85 -10.93 -14.43 -8.21
CA ILE A 85 -12.01 -15.41 -8.35
C ILE A 85 -13.32 -14.67 -8.55
N CYS A 86 -13.92 -14.79 -9.75
CA CYS A 86 -15.03 -13.95 -10.18
C CYS A 86 -16.40 -14.67 -10.13
N GLY A 87 -17.46 -13.93 -9.79
CA GLY A 87 -18.84 -14.41 -9.79
C GLY A 87 -19.15 -15.32 -8.61
N LEU A 88 -18.59 -15.03 -7.44
CA LEU A 88 -18.88 -15.72 -6.18
C LEU A 88 -20.27 -15.31 -5.68
N ARG A 89 -21.01 -16.29 -5.15
CA ARG A 89 -22.43 -16.12 -4.78
C ARG A 89 -22.79 -16.65 -3.39
N THR A 90 -21.87 -17.33 -2.73
CA THR A 90 -22.12 -17.90 -1.40
C THR A 90 -20.95 -17.61 -0.46
N PRO A 91 -21.21 -17.51 0.86
CA PRO A 91 -20.16 -17.34 1.85
C PRO A 91 -19.11 -18.46 1.79
N GLU A 92 -19.52 -19.71 1.58
CA GLU A 92 -18.61 -20.87 1.55
C GLU A 92 -17.63 -20.77 0.39
N ALA A 93 -18.09 -20.37 -0.80
CA ALA A 93 -17.23 -20.18 -1.96
C ALA A 93 -16.26 -19.00 -1.77
N MET A 94 -16.72 -17.91 -1.12
CA MET A 94 -15.88 -16.76 -0.76
C MET A 94 -14.78 -17.15 0.23
N LEU A 95 -15.13 -17.91 1.27
CA LEU A 95 -14.18 -18.38 2.28
C LEU A 95 -13.15 -19.34 1.67
N ALA A 96 -13.60 -20.32 0.88
CA ALA A 96 -12.70 -21.25 0.19
C ALA A 96 -11.71 -20.53 -0.74
N ALA A 97 -12.19 -19.54 -1.52
CA ALA A 97 -11.31 -18.72 -2.37
C ALA A 97 -10.31 -17.89 -1.53
N THR A 98 -10.75 -17.38 -0.38
CA THR A 98 -9.91 -16.61 0.54
C THR A 98 -8.80 -17.47 1.16
N GLU A 99 -9.13 -18.68 1.60
CA GLU A 99 -8.20 -19.65 2.18
C GLU A 99 -7.19 -20.15 1.14
N ALA A 100 -7.65 -20.38 -0.10
CA ALA A 100 -6.79 -20.73 -1.22
C ALA A 100 -5.83 -19.60 -1.66
N GLY A 101 -5.97 -18.40 -1.10
CA GLY A 101 -5.05 -17.29 -1.35
C GLY A 101 -5.41 -16.41 -2.55
N ALA A 102 -6.68 -16.35 -2.95
CA ALA A 102 -7.14 -15.38 -3.93
C ALA A 102 -6.85 -13.94 -3.45
N ASP A 103 -6.36 -13.10 -4.36
CA ASP A 103 -6.09 -11.69 -4.08
C ASP A 103 -7.36 -10.86 -4.09
N LEU A 104 -8.25 -11.21 -5.00
CA LEU A 104 -9.47 -10.46 -5.28
C LEU A 104 -10.65 -11.42 -5.38
N LEU A 105 -11.76 -11.03 -4.75
CA LEU A 105 -13.02 -11.76 -4.77
C LEU A 105 -14.05 -10.94 -5.53
N GLY A 106 -14.65 -11.52 -6.57
CA GLY A 106 -15.57 -10.82 -7.46
C GLY A 106 -17.02 -11.25 -7.27
N MET A 107 -17.89 -10.27 -7.08
CA MET A 107 -19.35 -10.41 -7.10
C MET A 107 -19.91 -9.71 -8.34
N ILE A 108 -21.08 -10.12 -8.81
CA ILE A 108 -21.72 -9.56 -10.01
C ILE A 108 -23.05 -8.94 -9.60
N PHE A 109 -23.25 -7.66 -9.89
CA PHE A 109 -24.48 -6.91 -9.55
C PHE A 109 -25.33 -6.57 -10.79
N VAL A 110 -24.95 -7.06 -11.98
CA VAL A 110 -25.66 -6.78 -13.23
C VAL A 110 -26.99 -7.54 -13.24
N PRO A 111 -28.16 -6.87 -13.27
CA PRO A 111 -29.45 -7.55 -13.28
C PRO A 111 -29.58 -8.54 -14.45
N GLY A 112 -30.17 -9.70 -14.20
CA GLY A 112 -30.37 -10.75 -15.21
C GLY A 112 -29.14 -11.62 -15.53
N ALA A 113 -27.96 -11.31 -15.00
CA ALA A 113 -26.80 -12.18 -15.17
C ALA A 113 -26.97 -13.49 -14.38
N LYS A 114 -26.47 -14.61 -14.92
CA LYS A 114 -26.57 -15.95 -14.29
C LYS A 114 -25.96 -16.01 -12.88
N ARG A 115 -25.01 -15.13 -12.58
CA ARG A 115 -24.30 -15.07 -11.29
C ARG A 115 -24.52 -13.78 -10.51
N THR A 116 -25.64 -13.10 -10.76
CA THR A 116 -26.04 -11.88 -10.03
C THR A 116 -26.22 -12.19 -8.54
N VAL A 117 -25.85 -11.24 -7.69
CA VAL A 117 -26.14 -11.23 -6.25
C VAL A 117 -26.77 -9.88 -5.87
N THR A 118 -27.51 -9.86 -4.76
CA THR A 118 -28.00 -8.60 -4.17
C THR A 118 -26.94 -7.92 -3.31
N GLU A 119 -27.17 -6.66 -2.95
CA GLU A 119 -26.29 -5.94 -2.03
C GLU A 119 -26.27 -6.58 -0.64
N GLU A 120 -27.40 -7.10 -0.16
CA GLU A 120 -27.50 -7.80 1.13
C GLU A 120 -26.70 -9.10 1.13
N GLU A 121 -26.79 -9.89 0.07
CA GLU A 121 -26.00 -11.12 -0.11
C GLU A 121 -24.51 -10.80 -0.14
N ALA A 122 -24.12 -9.78 -0.92
CA ALA A 122 -22.74 -9.31 -0.98
C ALA A 122 -22.22 -8.83 0.37
N ALA A 123 -23.00 -8.02 1.10
CA ALA A 123 -22.65 -7.52 2.42
C ALA A 123 -22.51 -8.65 3.44
N HIS A 124 -23.34 -9.69 3.36
CA HIS A 124 -23.20 -10.88 4.19
C HIS A 124 -21.88 -11.61 3.90
N MET A 125 -21.60 -11.92 2.63
CA MET A 125 -20.35 -12.61 2.26
C MET A 125 -19.10 -11.81 2.64
N VAL A 126 -19.12 -10.49 2.44
CA VAL A 126 -18.01 -9.60 2.82
C VAL A 126 -17.77 -9.63 4.33
N ARG A 127 -18.82 -9.69 5.16
CA ARG A 127 -18.66 -9.82 6.61
C ARG A 127 -17.97 -11.12 7.00
N GLU A 128 -18.34 -12.24 6.39
CA GLU A 128 -17.70 -13.53 6.68
C GLU A 128 -16.22 -13.54 6.28
N VAL A 129 -15.88 -13.02 5.11
CA VAL A 129 -14.47 -12.89 4.68
C VAL A 129 -13.66 -12.02 5.64
N ARG A 130 -14.23 -10.89 6.11
CA ARG A 130 -13.56 -9.97 7.04
C ARG A 130 -13.32 -10.58 8.42
N ARG A 131 -14.09 -11.58 8.84
CA ARG A 131 -13.81 -12.33 10.08
C ARG A 131 -12.55 -13.17 9.93
N LEU A 132 -12.36 -13.80 8.77
CA LEU A 132 -11.18 -14.64 8.49
C LEU A 132 -9.93 -13.82 8.17
N ARG A 133 -10.08 -12.75 7.38
CA ARG A 133 -9.02 -11.80 7.06
C ARG A 133 -9.43 -10.39 7.48
N PRO A 134 -9.15 -10.01 8.73
CA PRO A 134 -9.38 -8.66 9.20
C PRO A 134 -8.69 -7.65 8.30
N ARG A 135 -9.43 -6.61 7.94
CA ARG A 135 -8.85 -5.44 7.29
C ARG A 135 -7.92 -4.75 8.27
N ALA A 136 -6.73 -4.37 7.84
CA ALA A 136 -5.82 -3.58 8.67
C ALA A 136 -6.50 -2.27 9.13
N ALA A 137 -6.25 -1.86 10.38
CA ALA A 137 -6.95 -0.74 11.00
C ALA A 137 -6.67 0.61 10.30
N ASP A 138 -5.50 0.71 9.68
CA ASP A 138 -5.01 1.84 8.88
C ASP A 138 -5.35 1.72 7.40
N TRP A 139 -6.06 0.66 6.97
CA TRP A 139 -6.46 0.53 5.58
C TRP A 139 -7.45 1.64 5.20
N CYS A 140 -7.05 2.45 4.23
CA CYS A 140 -7.91 3.40 3.54
C CYS A 140 -8.06 2.95 2.08
N PRO A 141 -9.27 2.94 1.50
CA PRO A 141 -9.39 2.78 0.06
C PRO A 141 -8.63 3.93 -0.63
N PRO A 142 -7.96 3.69 -1.77
CA PRO A 142 -7.42 4.78 -2.58
C PRO A 142 -8.56 5.74 -2.91
N ARG A 143 -8.41 7.00 -2.53
CA ARG A 143 -9.37 8.05 -2.84
C ARG A 143 -9.20 8.39 -4.31
N PHE A 144 -10.13 7.95 -5.14
CA PHE A 144 -10.29 8.47 -6.49
C PHE A 144 -11.22 9.67 -6.39
N GLU A 145 -10.83 10.80 -6.99
CA GLU A 145 -11.76 11.92 -7.15
C GLU A 145 -13.01 11.43 -7.88
N ALA A 146 -14.18 11.83 -7.39
CA ALA A 146 -15.43 11.52 -8.07
C ALA A 146 -15.35 12.12 -9.47
N ARG A 147 -15.45 11.26 -10.50
CA ARG A 147 -15.66 11.75 -11.86
C ARG A 147 -17.05 12.37 -11.88
N GLU A 148 -17.14 13.66 -12.14
CA GLU A 148 -18.42 14.32 -12.41
C GLU A 148 -19.14 13.51 -13.50
N GLY A 149 -20.37 13.11 -13.21
CA GLY A 149 -21.14 12.26 -14.09
C GLY A 149 -21.34 12.95 -15.44
N GLY A 150 -20.68 12.43 -16.48
CA GLY A 150 -21.02 12.78 -17.84
C GLY A 150 -22.47 12.32 -18.08
N SER A 151 -23.36 13.29 -18.26
CA SER A 151 -24.70 13.09 -18.83
C SER A 151 -24.57 12.13 -20.01
N LYS A 152 -25.11 10.92 -19.87
CA LYS A 152 -25.39 10.11 -21.05
C LYS A 152 -26.63 10.72 -21.65
N ASP A 153 -26.46 11.46 -22.74
CA ASP A 153 -27.57 11.77 -23.64
C ASP A 153 -28.25 10.46 -24.01
N GLU A 154 -29.50 10.31 -23.58
CA GLU A 154 -30.42 9.31 -24.09
C GLU A 154 -30.76 9.72 -25.52
N GLY A 155 -29.97 9.21 -26.46
CA GLY A 155 -30.23 9.28 -27.89
C GLY A 155 -31.20 8.16 -28.29
N GLU A 156 -32.36 8.62 -28.76
CA GLU A 156 -33.53 7.93 -29.32
C GLU A 156 -33.24 6.87 -30.40
#